data_AF-A0A830H168-F1
#
_entry.id   AF-A0A830H168-F1
#
_cell.length_a   1.000
_cell.length_b   1.000
_cell.length_c   1.000
_cell.angle_alpha   90.00
_cell.angle_beta   90.00
_cell.angle_gamma   90.00
#
_symmetry.space_group_name_H-M   'P 1'
#
loop_
_entity.id
_entity.type
_entity.pdbx_description
1 polymer ?
#
loop_
_entity_poly.entity_id
_entity_poly.type
_entity_poly.pdbx_seq_one_letter_code
_entity_poly.pdbx_strand_id
1 'polypeptide(L)'
;MKVNATDSFLLEVLCEGLIKGRKISAIWNERKLEVGELIERLSIRDEKLWEKVTVCVDLRNRGRQVKSGPFNNSLLIKSGSSFNTLIYIVSQNEELKLGELMSWAENQRRLSLETVLAVVDRSGDVTYYSFSSLHTLK
;
A
#
# COMPACT_ATOMS: atom_id res chain seq x y z
N MET A 1 14.84 -0.02 2.67
CA MET A 1 14.87 -1.30 1.93
C MET A 1 14.17 -1.09 0.59
N LYS A 2 14.83 -1.31 -0.56
CA LYS A 2 14.18 -1.18 -1.88
C LYS A 2 13.30 -2.40 -2.09
N VAL A 3 11.98 -2.21 -2.19
CA VAL A 3 11.06 -3.26 -2.63
C VAL A 3 11.46 -3.64 -4.06
N ASN A 4 11.86 -4.89 -4.30
CA ASN A 4 12.19 -5.36 -5.63
C ASN A 4 10.94 -5.24 -6.53
N ALA A 5 11.11 -4.77 -7.77
CA ALA A 5 10.00 -4.56 -8.72
C ALA A 5 9.14 -5.83 -8.93
N THR A 6 9.74 -7.01 -8.76
CA THR A 6 9.09 -8.32 -8.81
C THR A 6 8.12 -8.56 -7.67
N ASP A 7 8.41 -8.10 -6.46
CA ASP A 7 7.56 -8.30 -5.28
C ASP A 7 6.36 -7.33 -5.28
N SER A 8 6.48 -6.17 -5.94
CA SER A 8 5.38 -5.23 -6.15
C SER A 8 4.21 -5.86 -6.92
N PHE A 9 4.52 -6.62 -7.97
CA PHE A 9 3.51 -7.28 -8.78
C PHE A 9 2.79 -8.40 -7.99
N LEU A 10 3.49 -9.08 -7.07
CA LEU A 10 2.90 -10.16 -6.28
C LEU A 10 1.82 -9.66 -5.30
N LEU A 11 2.00 -8.47 -4.70
CA LEU A 11 0.96 -7.85 -3.86
C LEU A 11 -0.31 -7.61 -4.67
N GLU A 12 -0.17 -7.07 -5.89
CA GLU A 12 -1.29 -6.77 -6.77
C GLU A 12 -2.06 -8.04 -7.16
N VAL A 13 -1.36 -9.14 -7.45
CA VAL A 13 -1.96 -10.44 -7.75
C VAL A 13 -2.66 -11.02 -6.52
N LEU A 14 -2.05 -10.90 -5.34
CA LEU A 14 -2.65 -11.34 -4.09
C LEU A 14 -3.98 -10.61 -3.82
N CYS A 15 -4.01 -9.28 -3.95
CA CYS A 15 -5.24 -8.50 -3.77
C CYS A 15 -6.35 -8.93 -4.75
N GLU A 16 -6.03 -9.13 -6.03
CA GLU A 16 -7.00 -9.65 -7.00
C GLU A 16 -7.54 -11.03 -6.59
N GLY A 17 -6.64 -11.91 -6.12
CA GLY A 17 -6.98 -13.27 -5.70
C GLY A 17 -7.99 -13.28 -4.57
N LEU A 18 -7.74 -12.45 -3.55
CA LEU A 18 -8.61 -12.31 -2.38
C LEU A 18 -9.98 -11.72 -2.75
N ILE A 19 -10.04 -10.70 -3.61
CA ILE A 19 -11.29 -10.06 -4.03
C ILE A 19 -12.16 -11.02 -4.85
N LYS A 20 -11.56 -11.74 -5.79
CA LYS A 20 -12.32 -12.56 -6.75
C LYS A 20 -12.74 -13.92 -6.20
N GLY A 21 -12.24 -14.33 -5.04
CA GLY A 21 -12.52 -15.65 -4.46
C GLY A 21 -12.13 -16.82 -5.37
N ARG A 22 -11.24 -16.59 -6.34
CA ARG A 22 -10.80 -17.59 -7.32
C ARG A 22 -9.38 -18.05 -7.00
N LYS A 23 -9.01 -19.25 -7.45
CA LYS A 23 -7.61 -19.67 -7.59
C LYS A 23 -6.90 -18.80 -8.64
N ILE A 24 -6.57 -17.57 -8.26
CA ILE A 24 -5.66 -16.73 -9.04
C ILE A 24 -4.25 -17.21 -8.75
N SER A 25 -3.44 -17.26 -9.80
CA SER A 25 -2.06 -17.66 -9.70
C SER A 25 -1.15 -16.71 -10.45
N ALA A 26 -0.03 -16.33 -9.85
CA ALA A 26 1.03 -15.65 -10.57
C ALA A 26 1.89 -16.69 -11.30
N ILE A 27 2.42 -16.36 -12.48
CA ILE A 27 3.56 -17.11 -13.04
C ILE A 27 4.82 -16.38 -12.58
N TRP A 28 5.67 -17.06 -11.83
CA TRP A 28 6.93 -16.54 -11.36
C TRP A 28 8.03 -17.56 -11.63
N ASN A 29 9.08 -17.14 -12.34
CA ASN A 29 10.15 -18.04 -12.82
C ASN A 29 9.59 -19.33 -13.45
N GLU A 30 8.65 -19.18 -14.39
CA GLU A 30 7.98 -20.28 -15.11
C GLU A 30 7.15 -21.24 -14.23
N ARG A 31 7.04 -20.97 -12.92
CA ARG A 31 6.22 -21.72 -11.99
C ARG A 31 4.94 -20.96 -11.66
N LYS A 32 3.82 -21.69 -11.62
CA LYS A 32 2.55 -21.18 -11.13
C LYS A 32 2.59 -21.10 -9.60
N LEU A 33 2.34 -19.92 -9.04
CA LEU A 33 2.20 -19.70 -7.60
C LEU A 33 0.73 -19.56 -7.23
N GLU A 34 0.24 -20.37 -6.30
CA GLU A 34 -1.11 -20.20 -5.72
C GLU A 34 -1.13 -19.12 -4.64
N VAL A 35 -2.33 -18.65 -4.25
CA VAL A 35 -2.53 -17.60 -3.23
C VAL A 35 -1.80 -17.91 -1.92
N GLY A 36 -1.84 -19.17 -1.44
CA GLY A 36 -1.13 -19.56 -0.23
C GLY A 36 0.39 -19.38 -0.33
N GLU A 37 0.98 -19.79 -1.45
CA GLU A 37 2.42 -19.62 -1.71
C GLU A 37 2.80 -18.13 -1.83
N LEU A 38 1.91 -17.30 -2.40
CA LEU A 38 2.10 -15.84 -2.44
C LEU A 38 2.12 -15.24 -1.04
N ILE A 39 1.20 -15.65 -0.16
CA ILE A 39 1.12 -15.18 1.23
C ILE A 39 2.39 -15.55 1.98
N GLU A 40 2.81 -16.82 1.96
CA GLU A 40 4.04 -17.26 2.65
C GLU A 40 5.24 -16.44 2.20
N ARG A 41 5.40 -16.30 0.89
CA ARG A 41 6.54 -15.60 0.29
C ARG A 41 6.59 -14.12 0.66
N LEU A 42 5.44 -13.44 0.59
CA LEU A 42 5.36 -12.02 0.91
C LEU A 42 5.50 -11.80 2.43
N SER A 43 4.89 -12.65 3.26
CA SER A 43 4.88 -12.50 4.72
C SER A 43 6.28 -12.58 5.32
N ILE A 44 7.18 -13.39 4.74
CA ILE A 44 8.58 -13.50 5.18
C ILE A 44 9.36 -12.18 4.98
N ARG A 45 8.97 -11.37 3.99
CA ARG A 45 9.74 -10.20 3.54
C ARG A 45 9.16 -8.88 3.98
N ASP A 46 7.91 -8.88 4.40
CA ASP A 46 7.08 -7.70 4.50
C ASP A 46 6.22 -7.78 5.76
N GLU A 47 6.76 -7.22 6.84
CA GLU A 47 6.06 -7.15 8.13
C GLU A 47 4.74 -6.37 8.06
N LYS A 48 4.57 -5.51 7.05
CA LYS A 48 3.37 -4.68 6.80
C LYS A 48 2.47 -5.26 5.73
N LEU A 49 2.67 -6.53 5.37
CA LEU A 49 1.93 -7.16 4.27
C LEU A 49 0.43 -7.09 4.52
N TRP A 50 -0.02 -7.47 5.72
CA TRP A 50 -1.44 -7.59 6.02
C TRP A 50 -2.14 -6.24 5.98
N GLU A 51 -1.54 -5.20 6.54
CA GLU A 51 -2.05 -3.84 6.47
C GLU A 51 -2.11 -3.35 5.02
N LYS A 52 -1.07 -3.63 4.21
CA LYS A 52 -1.09 -3.32 2.78
C LYS A 52 -2.16 -4.07 2.01
N VAL A 53 -2.35 -5.36 2.29
CA VAL A 53 -3.40 -6.17 1.65
C VAL A 53 -4.77 -5.64 2.03
N THR A 54 -5.02 -5.34 3.30
CA THR A 54 -6.30 -4.78 3.78
C THR A 54 -6.63 -3.47 3.05
N VAL A 55 -5.70 -2.52 3.01
CA VAL A 55 -5.91 -1.24 2.33
C VAL A 55 -6.03 -1.43 0.81
N CYS A 56 -5.23 -2.31 0.21
CA CYS A 56 -5.30 -2.62 -1.22
C CYS A 56 -6.66 -3.20 -1.61
N VAL A 57 -7.19 -4.14 -0.82
CA VAL A 57 -8.50 -4.76 -1.04
C VAL A 57 -9.62 -3.73 -0.89
N ASP A 58 -9.61 -2.92 0.18
CA ASP A 58 -10.60 -1.85 0.37
C ASP A 58 -10.61 -0.86 -0.82
N LEU A 59 -9.44 -0.38 -1.23
CA LEU A 59 -9.32 0.54 -2.37
C LEU A 59 -9.78 -0.07 -3.69
N ARG A 60 -9.42 -1.33 -3.95
CA ARG A 60 -9.84 -2.02 -5.19
C ARG A 60 -11.33 -2.33 -5.21
N ASN A 61 -11.92 -2.67 -4.07
CA ASN A 61 -13.38 -2.80 -3.94
C ASN A 61 -14.09 -1.47 -4.21
N ARG A 62 -13.44 -0.33 -3.91
CA ARG A 62 -13.88 1.03 -4.29
C ARG A 62 -13.53 1.42 -5.74
N GLY A 63 -13.10 0.48 -6.57
CA GLY A 63 -12.79 0.70 -7.98
C GLY A 63 -11.47 1.43 -8.25
N ARG A 64 -10.56 1.54 -7.27
CA ARG A 64 -9.26 2.19 -7.45
C ARG A 64 -8.23 1.21 -8.02
N GLN A 65 -7.33 1.72 -8.87
CA GLN A 65 -6.14 1.00 -9.30
C GLN A 65 -5.01 1.26 -8.32
N VAL A 66 -4.43 0.19 -7.78
CA VAL A 66 -3.47 0.23 -6.66
C VAL A 66 -2.26 -0.63 -6.97
N LYS A 67 -1.07 -0.12 -6.66
CA LYS A 67 0.21 -0.86 -6.69
C LYS A 67 1.04 -0.57 -5.43
N SER A 68 2.12 -1.32 -5.22
CA SER A 68 3.04 -1.05 -4.11
C SER A 68 3.67 0.33 -4.22
N GLY A 69 3.81 0.99 -3.07
CA GLY A 69 4.49 2.26 -2.94
C GLY A 69 5.99 2.12 -2.72
N PRO A 70 6.73 3.24 -2.74
CA PRO A 70 8.18 3.26 -2.57
C PRO A 70 8.66 2.98 -1.13
N PHE A 71 7.76 3.05 -0.14
CA PHE A 71 8.04 2.78 1.27
C PHE A 71 7.38 1.49 1.75
N ASN A 72 7.92 0.89 2.84
CA ASN A 72 7.45 -0.40 3.34
C ASN A 72 5.96 -0.40 3.68
N ASN A 73 5.47 0.66 4.32
CA ASN A 73 4.07 0.83 4.71
C ASN A 73 3.28 1.68 3.70
N SER A 74 3.58 1.59 2.39
CA SER A 74 2.94 2.48 1.41
C SER A 74 2.40 1.80 0.16
N LEU A 75 1.37 2.41 -0.41
CA LEU A 75 0.76 2.06 -1.69
C LEU A 75 0.69 3.29 -2.59
N LEU A 76 0.58 3.08 -3.89
CA LEU A 76 0.27 4.13 -4.87
C LEU A 76 -1.08 3.85 -5.50
N ILE A 77 -1.91 4.88 -5.59
CA ILE A 77 -3.17 4.81 -6.32
C ILE A 77 -3.09 5.64 -7.59
N LYS A 78 -3.79 5.18 -8.63
CA LYS A 78 -3.93 5.93 -9.87
C LYS A 78 -5.02 6.98 -9.73
N SER A 79 -4.72 8.19 -10.20
CA SER A 79 -5.72 9.25 -10.45
C SER A 79 -5.47 9.82 -11.85
N GLY A 80 -6.49 9.81 -12.70
CA GLY A 80 -6.33 10.13 -14.12
C GLY A 80 -5.40 9.13 -14.84
N SER A 81 -4.35 9.63 -15.49
CA SER A 81 -3.43 8.83 -16.31
C SER A 81 -2.23 8.26 -15.53
N SER A 82 -1.94 8.74 -14.31
CA SER A 82 -0.72 8.40 -13.57
C SER A 82 -0.99 7.96 -12.13
N PHE A 83 -0.01 7.25 -11.56
CA PHE A 83 0.02 6.94 -10.13
C PHE A 83 0.59 8.14 -9.39
N ASN A 84 -0.30 9.02 -8.92
CA ASN A 84 0.05 10.34 -8.41
C ASN A 84 -0.33 10.56 -6.93
N THR A 85 -0.98 9.60 -6.29
CA THR A 85 -1.33 9.69 -4.87
C THR A 85 -0.65 8.55 -4.10
N LEU A 86 0.16 8.93 -3.12
CA LEU A 86 0.87 8.05 -2.19
C LEU A 86 0.05 7.86 -0.93
N ILE A 87 -0.21 6.60 -0.58
CA ILE A 87 -0.89 6.22 0.64
C ILE A 87 0.13 5.67 1.63
N TYR A 88 0.27 6.31 2.79
CA TYR A 88 0.95 5.74 3.95
C TYR A 88 -0.05 4.98 4.81
N ILE A 89 0.36 3.84 5.36
CA ILE A 89 -0.49 2.94 6.11
C ILE A 89 0.01 2.84 7.53
N VAL A 90 -0.90 2.99 8.48
CA VAL A 90 -0.65 2.89 9.93
C VAL A 90 -1.74 2.04 10.56
N SER A 91 -1.35 1.14 11.46
CA SER A 91 -2.32 0.42 12.28
C SER A 91 -2.73 1.29 13.47
N GLN A 92 -4.00 1.28 13.87
CA GLN A 92 -4.52 2.06 15.00
C GLN A 92 -3.75 1.82 16.30
N ASN A 93 -3.15 0.63 16.45
CA ASN A 93 -2.40 0.25 17.64
C ASN A 93 -0.92 0.67 17.59
N GLU A 94 -0.48 1.32 16.52
CA GLU A 94 0.90 1.76 16.34
C GLU A 94 1.06 3.22 16.76
N GLU A 95 2.07 3.48 17.58
CA GLU A 95 2.48 4.84 17.89
C GLU A 95 3.12 5.47 16.65
N LEU A 96 2.43 6.43 16.05
CA LEU A 96 2.97 7.23 14.96
C LEU A 96 3.82 8.38 15.52
N LYS A 97 5.12 8.35 15.27
CA LYS A 97 6.01 9.41 15.76
C LYS A 97 5.82 10.68 14.92
N LEU A 98 5.85 11.85 15.56
CA LEU A 98 5.80 13.13 14.86
C LEU A 98 6.88 13.26 13.78
N GLY A 99 8.08 12.72 14.02
CA GLY A 99 9.16 12.69 13.04
C GLY A 99 8.81 11.91 11.76
N GLU A 100 8.00 10.86 11.86
CA GLU A 100 7.54 10.09 10.69
C GLU A 100 6.56 10.90 9.87
N LEU A 101 5.57 11.54 10.52
CA LEU A 101 4.64 12.46 9.87
C LEU A 101 5.36 13.60 9.13
N MET A 102 6.37 14.19 9.77
CA MET A 102 7.21 15.23 9.15
C MET A 102 7.96 14.68 7.93
N SER A 103 8.53 13.47 8.03
CA SER A 103 9.21 12.83 6.91
C SER A 103 8.27 12.56 5.73
N TRP A 104 7.01 12.21 6.00
CA TRP A 104 5.99 11.98 4.97
C TRP A 104 5.58 13.28 4.28
N ALA A 105 5.50 14.38 5.04
CA ALA A 105 5.30 15.72 4.49
C ALA A 105 6.44 16.14 3.55
N GLU A 106 7.68 15.84 3.91
CA GLU A 106 8.83 16.09 3.05
C GLU A 106 8.82 15.20 1.80
N ASN A 107 8.43 13.92 1.95
CA ASN A 107 8.31 13.00 0.83
C ASN A 107 7.24 13.45 -0.18
N GLN A 108 6.09 13.97 0.29
CA GLN A 108 5.06 14.59 -0.54
C GLN A 108 5.68 15.61 -1.50
N ARG A 109 6.49 16.53 -0.94
CA ARG A 109 7.15 17.60 -1.69
C ARG A 109 8.21 17.08 -2.65
N ARG A 110 9.02 16.12 -2.21
CA ARG A 110 10.12 15.54 -3.01
C ARG A 110 9.60 14.71 -4.18
N LEU A 111 8.53 13.96 -3.98
CA LEU A 111 7.99 13.03 -4.97
C LEU A 111 6.94 13.69 -5.88
N SER A 112 6.47 14.90 -5.55
CA SER A 112 5.36 15.57 -6.25
C SER A 112 4.10 14.70 -6.35
N LEU A 113 3.83 13.96 -5.28
CA LEU A 113 2.64 13.10 -5.14
C LEU A 113 1.71 13.71 -4.10
N GLU A 114 0.41 13.53 -4.29
CA GLU A 114 -0.56 13.74 -3.21
C GLU A 114 -0.32 12.70 -2.11
N THR A 115 -0.54 13.06 -0.85
CA THR A 115 -0.36 12.13 0.28
C THR A 115 -1.64 11.92 1.06
N VAL A 116 -1.93 10.64 1.32
CA VAL A 116 -3.05 10.18 2.12
C VAL A 116 -2.51 9.26 3.21
N LEU A 117 -3.06 9.39 4.41
CA LEU A 117 -2.83 8.46 5.51
C LEU A 117 -4.04 7.51 5.60
N ALA A 118 -3.79 6.22 5.44
CA ALA A 118 -4.74 5.16 5.72
C ALA A 118 -4.49 4.62 7.12
N VAL A 119 -5.50 4.70 7.98
CA VAL A 119 -5.49 4.14 9.33
C VAL A 119 -6.35 2.87 9.30
N VAL A 120 -5.73 1.73 9.63
CA VAL A 120 -6.39 0.42 9.70
C VAL A 120 -6.68 0.09 11.15
N ASP A 121 -7.92 -0.23 11.48
CA ASP A 121 -8.29 -0.67 12.83
C ASP A 121 -8.17 -2.19 13.03
N ARG A 122 -8.50 -2.68 14.23
CA ARG A 122 -8.44 -4.11 14.57
C ARG A 122 -9.46 -4.98 13.83
N SER A 123 -10.54 -4.39 13.35
CA SER A 123 -11.57 -5.07 12.56
C SER A 123 -11.19 -5.16 11.07
N GLY A 124 -10.16 -4.41 10.66
CA GLY A 124 -9.75 -4.26 9.27
C GLY A 124 -10.46 -3.13 8.55
N ASP A 125 -11.21 -2.28 9.26
CA ASP A 125 -11.81 -1.09 8.68
C ASP A 125 -10.73 -0.04 8.40
N VAL A 126 -10.86 0.65 7.26
CA VAL A 126 -9.87 1.62 6.79
C VAL A 126 -10.46 3.03 6.75
N THR A 127 -9.82 3.95 7.48
CA THR A 127 -10.14 5.38 7.43
C THR A 127 -9.03 6.14 6.71
N TYR A 128 -9.38 7.04 5.80
CA TYR A 128 -8.43 7.80 4.99
C TYR A 128 -8.43 9.28 5.37
N TYR A 129 -7.25 9.83 5.60
CA TYR A 129 -7.03 11.25 5.90
C TYR A 129 -6.11 11.86 4.84
N SER A 130 -6.55 12.95 4.21
CA SER A 130 -5.67 13.76 3.38
C SER A 130 -4.67 14.49 4.25
N PHE A 131 -3.39 14.46 3.87
CA PHE A 131 -2.35 15.22 4.55
C PHE A 131 -1.69 16.18 3.55
N SER A 132 -1.53 17.44 3.97
CA SER A 132 -0.83 18.46 3.21
C SER A 132 0.00 19.33 4.13
N SER A 133 1.25 19.58 3.76
CA SER A 133 2.06 20.61 4.41
C SER A 133 1.47 21.99 4.10
N LEU A 134 1.09 22.72 5.15
CA LEU A 134 0.73 24.13 5.06
C LEU A 134 1.96 24.96 5.42
N HIS A 135 2.38 25.83 4.51
CA HIS A 135 3.35 26.87 4.83
C HIS A 135 2.59 28.17 5.03
N THR A 136 2.65 28.70 6.25
CA THR A 136 2.22 30.06 6.50
C THR A 136 3.14 30.98 5.70
N LEU A 137 2.56 31.80 4.82
CA LEU A 137 3.26 32.89 4.17
C LEU A 137 3.77 33.82 5.29
N LYS A 138 5.09 33.90 5.43
CA LYS A 138 5.75 34.94 6.25
C LYS A 138 5.91 36.20 5.42
#